data_AF-A0A920KS21-F1
#
_entry.id   AF-A0A920KS21-F1
#
_cell.length_a   1.000
_cell.length_b   1.000
_cell.length_c   1.000
_cell.angle_alpha   90.00
_cell.angle_beta   90.00
_cell.angle_gamma   90.00
#
_symmetry.space_group_name_H-M   'P 1'
#
loop_
_entity.id
_entity.type
_entity.pdbx_description
1 polymer ?
#
loop_
_entity_poly.entity_id
_entity_poly.type
_entity_poly.pdbx_seq_one_letter_code
_entity_poly.pdbx_strand_id
1 'polypeptide(L)'
;MYPYNQTKLEFIGHDSYLTWTKETENAGDFRVSLASSTIVRVNRQEYASSPEVDLLEYFIYEPRSQQNLTISWSREDHGLTLFADRLGHMNMFKAKLVIRT
;
A
#
# COMPACT_ATOMS: atom_id res chain seq x y z
N MET A 1 36.39 12.69 -18.17
CA MET A 1 34.95 12.80 -17.88
C MET A 1 34.70 12.06 -16.59
N TYR A 2 34.21 12.73 -15.54
CA TYR A 2 33.92 12.09 -14.26
C TYR A 2 32.60 11.32 -14.34
N PRO A 3 32.46 10.19 -13.64
CA PRO A 3 31.17 9.50 -13.55
C PRO A 3 30.16 10.43 -12.85
N TYR A 4 29.02 10.68 -13.50
CA TYR A 4 27.92 11.42 -12.91
C TYR A 4 26.69 10.51 -12.82
N ASN A 5 25.90 10.68 -11.76
CA ASN A 5 24.72 9.86 -11.55
C ASN A 5 23.66 10.20 -12.61
N GLN A 6 23.34 9.22 -13.45
CA GLN A 6 22.37 9.32 -14.54
C GLN A 6 21.07 8.55 -14.26
N THR A 7 21.07 7.72 -13.21
CA THR A 7 20.00 6.76 -12.97
C THR A 7 18.99 7.36 -11.99
N LYS A 8 17.71 7.31 -12.35
CA LYS A 8 16.58 7.72 -11.51
C LYS A 8 15.82 6.48 -11.06
N LEU A 9 15.47 6.44 -9.78
CA LEU A 9 14.46 5.56 -9.23
C LEU A 9 13.56 6.38 -8.31
N GLU A 10 12.28 6.46 -8.64
CA GLU A 10 11.30 7.29 -7.93
C GLU A 10 10.09 6.44 -7.52
N PHE A 11 9.74 6.51 -6.24
CA PHE A 11 8.59 5.84 -5.66
C PHE A 11 7.48 6.84 -5.43
N ILE A 12 6.30 6.57 -6.00
CA ILE A 12 5.10 7.36 -5.80
C ILE A 12 4.09 6.48 -5.11
N GLY A 13 3.65 6.92 -3.94
CA GLY A 13 2.71 6.18 -3.11
C GLY A 13 1.94 7.09 -2.17
N HIS A 14 1.07 6.47 -1.39
CA HIS A 14 0.30 7.14 -0.36
C HIS A 14 0.17 6.22 0.85
N ASP A 15 0.49 6.79 2.00
CA ASP A 15 0.33 6.16 3.30
C ASP A 15 -0.74 6.90 4.09
N SER A 16 -1.61 6.12 4.74
CA SER A 16 -2.67 6.63 5.58
C SER A 16 -2.68 5.89 6.90
N TYR A 17 -2.90 6.68 7.95
CA TYR A 17 -3.05 6.17 9.29
C TYR A 17 -4.26 6.83 9.95
N LEU A 18 -5.17 6.01 10.45
CA LEU A 18 -6.33 6.44 11.19
C LEU A 18 -6.31 5.78 12.56
N THR A 19 -6.45 6.59 13.60
CA THR A 19 -6.72 6.12 14.95
C THR A 19 -8.00 6.76 15.46
N TRP A 20 -8.84 5.95 16.09
CA TRP A 20 -10.05 6.40 16.74
C TRP A 20 -10.15 5.75 18.10
N THR A 21 -10.44 6.57 19.12
CA THR A 21 -10.65 6.12 20.48
C THR A 21 -11.97 6.70 20.97
N LYS A 22 -12.77 5.86 21.63
CA LYS A 22 -14.00 6.29 22.26
C LYS A 22 -14.10 5.66 23.63
N GLU A 23 -14.04 6.52 24.64
CA GLU A 23 -14.30 6.15 26.02
C GLU A 23 -15.81 6.24 26.27
N THR A 24 -16.34 5.25 27.00
CA THR A 24 -17.74 5.24 27.40
C THR A 24 -17.88 4.78 28.84
N GLU A 25 -18.81 5.39 29.57
CA GLU A 25 -18.99 5.10 31.00
C GLU A 25 -19.47 3.67 31.26
N ASN A 26 -20.33 3.10 30.40
CA ASN A 26 -20.99 1.82 30.64
C ASN A 26 -20.80 0.76 29.54
N ALA A 27 -20.31 1.15 28.35
CA ALA A 27 -20.17 0.23 27.22
C ALA A 27 -18.72 -0.24 27.00
N GLY A 28 -17.76 0.27 27.78
CA GLY A 28 -16.34 0.01 27.63
C GLY A 28 -15.65 0.95 26.63
N ASP A 29 -14.33 0.90 26.63
CA ASP A 29 -13.49 1.75 25.81
C ASP A 29 -13.15 1.05 24.50
N PHE A 30 -13.39 1.74 23.39
CA PHE A 30 -13.09 1.24 22.06
C PHE A 30 -11.87 1.95 21.49
N ARG A 31 -10.99 1.19 20.86
CA ARG A 31 -9.87 1.70 20.08
C ARG A 31 -9.83 1.02 18.72
N VAL A 32 -9.76 1.80 17.66
CA VAL A 32 -9.60 1.33 16.29
C VAL A 32 -8.36 1.98 15.69
N SER A 33 -7.47 1.19 15.12
CA SER A 33 -6.32 1.68 14.35
C SER A 33 -6.29 1.02 12.99
N LEU A 34 -6.18 1.82 11.94
CA LEU A 34 -6.02 1.38 10.56
C LEU A 34 -4.75 2.02 10.00
N ALA A 35 -3.81 1.17 9.57
CA ALA A 35 -2.68 1.57 8.76
C ALA A 35 -2.91 1.06 7.33
N SER A 36 -2.65 1.90 6.33
CA SER A 36 -2.72 1.54 4.92
C SER A 36 -1.56 2.16 4.18
N SER A 37 -0.84 1.35 3.41
CA SER A 37 0.19 1.80 2.47
C SER A 37 -0.19 1.38 1.06
N THR A 38 0.06 2.23 0.07
CA THR A 38 -0.21 1.93 -1.34
C THR A 38 0.86 2.56 -2.23
N ILE A 39 1.47 1.75 -3.08
CA ILE A 39 2.40 2.19 -4.12
C ILE A 39 1.62 2.36 -5.42
N VAL A 40 1.71 3.55 -6.00
CA VAL A 40 1.01 3.93 -7.22
C VAL A 40 1.90 3.72 -8.44
N ARG A 41 3.16 4.18 -8.38
CA ARG A 41 4.14 4.08 -9.48
C ARG A 41 5.56 3.88 -8.95
N VAL A 42 6.37 3.18 -9.74
CA VAL A 42 7.82 3.11 -9.51
C VAL A 42 8.52 3.46 -10.81
N ASN A 43 8.93 4.71 -10.94
CA ASN A 43 9.54 5.22 -12.16
C ASN A 43 11.04 4.96 -12.16
N ARG A 44 11.55 4.30 -13.20
CA ARG A 44 12.99 4.03 -13.39
C ARG A 44 13.49 4.62 -14.71
N GLN A 45 14.64 5.27 -14.66
CA GLN A 45 15.37 5.74 -15.83
C GLN A 45 16.84 5.32 -15.68
N GLU A 46 17.40 4.59 -16.66
CA GLU A 46 18.78 4.07 -16.57
C GLU A 46 19.83 5.13 -16.89
N TYR A 47 19.57 5.91 -17.94
CA TYR A 47 20.41 7.01 -18.43
C TYR A 47 19.57 8.24 -18.78
N ALA A 48 20.16 9.44 -18.79
CA ALA A 48 19.44 10.69 -19.08
C ALA A 48 18.72 10.71 -20.45
N SER A 49 19.19 9.95 -21.44
CA SER A 49 18.57 9.79 -22.76
C SER A 49 17.63 8.60 -22.88
N SER A 50 17.56 7.73 -21.87
CA SER A 50 16.68 6.56 -21.88
C SER A 50 15.25 6.93 -21.50
N PRO A 51 14.23 6.22 -22.02
CA PRO A 51 12.85 6.42 -21.59
C PRO A 51 12.68 6.06 -20.12
N GLU A 52 11.82 6.81 -19.42
CA GLU A 52 11.37 6.46 -18.08
C GLU A 52 10.32 5.34 -18.18
N VAL A 53 10.51 4.27 -17.39
CA VAL A 53 9.60 3.11 -17.34
C VAL A 53 8.96 2.98 -15.96
N ASP A 54 7.65 2.72 -15.93
CA ASP A 54 6.94 2.40 -14.68
C ASP A 54 7.09 0.89 -14.40
N LEU A 55 7.90 0.56 -13.40
CA LEU A 55 8.22 -0.81 -13.05
C LEU A 55 6.99 -1.58 -12.55
N LEU A 56 5.99 -0.92 -11.96
CA LEU A 56 4.78 -1.60 -11.51
C LEU A 56 3.89 -2.02 -12.68
N GLU A 57 3.96 -1.32 -13.81
CA GLU A 57 3.28 -1.70 -15.05
C GLU A 57 4.06 -2.79 -15.79
N TYR A 58 5.39 -2.73 -15.74
CA TYR A 58 6.27 -3.72 -16.35
C TYR A 58 6.28 -5.08 -15.60
N PHE A 59 6.30 -5.05 -14.26
CA PHE A 59 6.27 -6.22 -13.39
C PHE A 59 4.92 -6.33 -12.68
N ILE A 60 4.06 -7.18 -13.23
CA ILE A 60 2.65 -7.29 -12.84
C ILE A 60 2.39 -8.03 -11.51
N TYR A 61 3.37 -8.81 -11.00
CA TYR A 61 3.18 -9.72 -9.86
C TYR A 61 3.58 -9.15 -8.49
N GLU A 62 3.52 -7.83 -8.29
CA GLU A 62 3.84 -7.22 -7.00
C GLU A 62 2.57 -6.71 -6.30
N PRO A 63 2.32 -7.06 -5.01
CA PRO A 63 1.21 -6.50 -4.24
C PRO A 63 1.44 -5.01 -4.03
N ARG A 64 0.49 -4.20 -4.53
CA ARG A 64 0.63 -2.73 -4.55
C ARG A 64 0.17 -2.03 -3.28
N SER A 65 -0.45 -2.75 -2.35
CA SER A 65 -0.92 -2.16 -1.11
C SER A 65 -0.92 -3.15 0.04
N GLN A 66 -0.88 -2.64 1.26
CA GLN A 66 -1.01 -3.41 2.47
C GLN A 66 -1.85 -2.62 3.47
N GLN A 67 -2.76 -3.31 4.16
CA GLN A 67 -3.56 -2.74 5.22
C GLN A 67 -3.46 -3.59 6.48
N ASN A 68 -3.44 -2.92 7.63
CA ASN A 68 -3.49 -3.53 8.95
C ASN A 68 -4.57 -2.82 9.77
N LEU A 69 -5.55 -3.58 10.26
CA LEU A 69 -6.65 -3.10 11.08
C LEU A 69 -6.59 -3.79 12.44
N THR A 70 -6.62 -2.99 13.50
CA THR A 70 -6.77 -3.47 14.88
C THR A 70 -8.00 -2.81 15.48
N ILE A 71 -8.86 -3.62 16.10
CA ILE A 71 -10.00 -3.16 16.88
C ILE A 71 -9.87 -3.76 18.27
N SER A 72 -9.83 -2.90 19.28
CA SER A 72 -9.77 -3.27 20.69
C SER A 72 -10.97 -2.72 21.43
N TRP A 73 -11.47 -3.52 22.36
CA TRP A 73 -12.49 -3.17 23.32
C TRP A 73 -12.03 -3.61 24.71
N SER A 74 -12.23 -2.77 25.71
CA SER A 74 -11.96 -3.13 27.11
C SER A 74 -13.04 -2.57 28.03
N ARG A 75 -13.41 -3.34 29.04
CA ARG A 75 -14.29 -2.91 30.11
C ARG A 75 -13.90 -3.61 31.40
N GLU A 76 -13.61 -2.82 32.43
CA GLU A 76 -13.22 -3.33 33.76
C GLU A 76 -12.08 -4.36 33.60
N ASP A 77 -12.30 -5.62 33.98
CA ASP A 77 -11.31 -6.70 33.89
C ASP A 77 -11.33 -7.48 32.55
N HIS A 78 -12.23 -7.11 31.62
CA HIS A 78 -12.41 -7.81 30.36
C HIS A 78 -11.83 -7.01 29.18
N GLY A 79 -11.25 -7.72 28.23
CA GLY A 79 -10.75 -7.13 26.99
C GLY A 79 -10.87 -8.08 25.82
N LEU A 80 -11.07 -7.51 24.64
CA LEU A 80 -11.07 -8.20 23.36
C LEU A 80 -10.27 -7.37 22.36
N THR A 81 -9.37 -8.03 21.63
CA THR A 81 -8.65 -7.42 20.51
C THR A 81 -8.79 -8.30 19.28
N LEU A 82 -9.17 -7.68 18.17
CA LEU A 82 -9.22 -8.27 16.85
C LEU A 82 -8.16 -7.61 15.98
N PHE A 83 -7.47 -8.42 15.19
CA PHE A 83 -6.49 -8.00 14.21
C PHE A 83 -6.85 -8.59 12.85
N ALA A 84 -6.66 -7.80 11.80
CA ALA A 84 -6.77 -8.24 10.43
C ALA A 84 -5.68 -7.59 9.58
N ASP A 85 -4.97 -8.42 8.81
CA ASP A 85 -4.12 -7.96 7.71
C ASP A 85 -4.77 -8.22 6.36
N ARG A 86 -4.46 -7.35 5.41
CA ARG A 86 -4.83 -7.52 4.01
C ARG A 86 -3.66 -7.11 3.12
N LEU A 87 -3.30 -8.00 2.21
CA LEU A 87 -2.42 -7.70 1.08
C LEU A 87 -3.26 -7.29 -0.14
N GLY A 88 -2.81 -6.24 -0.82
CA GLY A 88 -3.43 -5.64 -1.98
C GLY A 88 -3.41 -6.54 -3.21
N HIS A 89 -4.29 -6.23 -4.16
CA HIS A 89 -4.45 -7.02 -5.39
C HIS A 89 -3.13 -7.03 -6.19
N MET A 90 -2.76 -8.21 -6.69
CA MET A 90 -1.71 -8.37 -7.69
C MET A 90 -2.35 -8.26 -9.08
N ASN A 91 -1.74 -7.50 -9.99
CA ASN A 91 -2.26 -7.43 -11.36
C ASN A 91 -1.87 -8.73 -12.09
N MET A 92 -2.85 -9.50 -12.57
CA MET A 92 -2.56 -10.58 -13.52
C MET A 92 -2.52 -10.02 -14.95
N PHE A 93 -1.62 -10.54 -15.78
CA PHE A 93 -1.52 -10.20 -17.20
C PHE A 93 -2.90 -10.37 -17.86
N LYS A 94 -3.53 -9.27 -18.29
CA LYS A 94 -4.72 -9.34 -19.15
C LYS A 94 -4.27 -9.32 -20.59
N ALA A 95 -4.14 -10.51 -21.20
CA ALA A 95 -3.98 -10.63 -22.64
C ALA A 95 -5.22 -10.05 -23.32
N LYS A 96 -5.16 -8.78 -23.74
CA LYS A 96 -6.21 -8.18 -24.57
C LYS A 96 -5.96 -8.60 -26.01
N LEU A 97 -6.60 -9.68 -26.43
CA LEU A 97 -6.59 -10.12 -27.82
C LEU A 97 -7.36 -9.09 -28.65
N VAL A 98 -6.65 -8.23 -29.38
CA VAL A 98 -7.26 -7.32 -30.36
C VAL A 98 -7.44 -8.12 -31.65
N ILE A 99 -8.64 -8.68 -31.85
CA ILE A 99 -9.03 -9.22 -33.16
C ILE A 99 -9.39 -8.01 -34.02
N ARG A 100 -8.56 -7.71 -35.03
CA ARG A 100 -8.96 -6.83 -36.12
C ARG A 100 -9.80 -7.67 -37.09
N THR A 101 -11.11 -7.42 -37.11
CA THR A 101 -12.00 -7.75 -38.23
C THR A 101 -11.82 -6.75 -39.36
#